data_AF-A0A6A5TPQ1-F1
#
_entry.id   AF-A0A6A5TPQ1-F1
#
_cell.length_a   1.000
_cell.length_b   1.000
_cell.length_c   1.000
_cell.angle_alpha   90.00
_cell.angle_beta   90.00
_cell.angle_gamma   90.00
#
_symmetry.space_group_name_H-M   'P 1'
#
loop_
_entity.id
_entity.type
_entity.pdbx_description
1 polymer ?
#
loop_
_entity_poly.entity_id
_entity_poly.type
_entity_poly.pdbx_seq_one_letter_code
_entity_poly.pdbx_strand_id
1 'polypeptide(L)'
;MAPPPLNVRIKFLPKNSTSQYQPLDQGEPEPPHDLSELLREAQAVAGISEDARDLQSFMAPEDEDEEPEQQVDLQEIMDYYTGKQDVKVIEEEDDEPEPPLSLSQAICALSTLQRYVEEQEDSTINDVKALNAIERRLHLKGIKSRKQTTINDYFSRSAALKDR
;
A
#
# COMPACT_ATOMS: atom_id res chain seq x y z
N MET A 1 24.69 5.70 34.90
CA MET A 1 24.80 6.21 33.51
C MET A 1 25.74 5.30 32.76
N ALA A 2 25.28 4.65 31.68
CA ALA A 2 26.12 3.76 30.88
C ALA A 2 27.14 4.58 30.05
N PRO A 3 28.37 4.09 29.84
CA PRO A 3 29.35 4.77 29.00
C PRO A 3 28.91 4.73 27.52
N PRO A 4 29.25 5.76 26.73
CA PRO A 4 28.93 5.77 25.30
C PRO A 4 29.67 4.66 24.56
N PRO A 5 29.07 4.13 23.48
CA PRO A 5 29.69 3.06 22.68
C PRO A 5 31.02 3.52 22.06
N LEU A 6 31.95 2.58 21.91
CA LEU A 6 33.37 2.82 21.59
C LEU A 6 33.63 3.57 20.26
N ASN A 7 32.63 3.63 19.37
CA ASN A 7 32.66 4.35 18.10
C ASN A 7 32.16 5.80 18.18
N VAL A 8 31.79 6.30 19.36
CA VAL A 8 31.28 7.67 19.56
C VAL A 8 32.26 8.50 20.37
N ARG A 9 32.61 9.69 19.87
CA ARG A 9 33.42 10.68 20.60
C ARG A 9 32.57 11.89 20.97
N ILE A 10 32.37 12.12 22.27
CA ILE A 10 31.70 13.32 22.77
C ILE A 10 32.73 14.46 22.79
N LYS A 11 32.45 15.55 22.07
CA LYS A 11 33.22 16.80 22.13
C LYS A 11 32.29 17.92 22.58
N PHE A 12 32.59 18.53 23.72
CA PHE A 12 31.88 19.71 24.18
C PHE A 12 32.40 20.94 23.44
N LEU A 13 31.49 21.75 22.91
CA LEU A 13 31.85 23.03 22.32
C LEU A 13 32.08 24.09 23.41
N PRO A 14 32.86 25.16 23.12
CA PRO A 14 32.97 26.33 24.00
C PRO A 14 31.60 26.89 24.36
N LYS A 15 31.47 27.50 25.54
CA LYS A 15 30.19 28.01 26.08
C LYS A 15 29.44 29.02 25.19
N ASN A 16 30.13 29.58 24.19
CA ASN A 16 29.68 30.60 23.25
C ASN A 16 29.63 30.10 21.79
N SER A 17 29.68 28.79 21.57
CA SER A 17 29.56 28.20 20.23
C SER A 17 28.10 27.94 19.90
N THR A 18 27.45 28.87 19.21
CA THR A 18 26.12 28.63 18.61
C THR A 18 26.31 27.81 17.33
N SER A 19 25.59 26.69 17.20
CA SER A 19 25.51 25.98 15.92
C SER A 19 24.81 26.89 14.91
N GLN A 20 25.30 26.94 13.67
CA GLN A 20 24.68 27.70 12.57
C GLN A 20 23.22 27.30 12.29
N TYR A 21 22.80 26.15 12.82
CA TYR A 21 21.45 25.61 12.72
C TYR A 21 20.61 25.81 13.98
N GLN A 22 21.10 26.56 14.98
CA GLN A 22 20.21 27.03 16.03
C GLN A 22 19.30 28.10 15.42
N PRO A 23 17.97 27.98 15.55
CA PRO A 23 17.09 29.07 15.17
C PRO A 23 17.47 30.26 16.05
N LEU A 24 18.08 31.26 15.42
CA LEU A 24 18.33 32.55 16.04
C LEU A 24 17.00 33.05 16.59
N ASP A 25 17.00 33.38 17.88
CA ASP A 25 16.04 34.22 18.59
C ASP A 25 15.22 35.05 17.60
N GLN A 26 14.06 34.52 17.18
CA GLN A 26 13.16 35.22 16.29
C GLN A 26 12.57 36.33 17.14
N GLY A 27 12.93 37.58 16.82
CA GLY A 27 12.53 38.76 17.57
C GLY A 27 11.03 38.80 17.88
N GLU A 28 10.67 39.64 18.86
CA GLU A 28 9.30 39.78 19.37
C GLU A 28 8.25 39.76 18.23
N PRO A 29 7.14 39.02 18.39
CA PRO A 29 6.14 38.93 17.34
C PRO A 29 5.55 40.32 17.10
N GLU A 30 5.80 40.86 15.90
CA GLU A 30 5.15 42.07 15.40
C GLU A 30 3.63 41.96 15.60
N PRO A 31 2.94 43.04 16.01
CA PRO A 31 1.50 43.01 16.18
C PRO A 31 0.84 42.60 14.85
N PRO A 32 -0.19 41.73 14.89
CA PRO A 32 -0.77 41.16 13.67
C PRO A 32 -1.23 42.30 12.75
N HIS A 33 -0.66 42.35 11.56
CA HIS A 33 -1.08 43.28 10.52
C HIS A 33 -2.55 43.05 10.18
N ASP A 34 -3.29 44.12 9.88
CA ASP A 34 -4.68 44.01 9.46
C ASP A 34 -4.77 43.20 8.16
N LEU A 35 -5.33 42.00 8.26
CA LEU A 35 -5.44 41.05 7.15
C LEU A 35 -6.65 41.34 6.25
N SER A 36 -7.42 42.41 6.51
CA SER A 36 -8.62 42.74 5.75
C SER A 36 -8.35 43.02 4.26
N GLU A 37 -7.18 43.55 3.93
CA GLU A 37 -6.75 43.75 2.53
C GLU A 37 -6.38 42.42 1.87
N LEU A 38 -5.62 41.57 2.58
CA LEU A 38 -5.23 40.24 2.11
C LEU A 38 -6.46 39.32 1.91
N LEU A 39 -7.44 39.39 2.81
CA LEU A 39 -8.71 38.66 2.69
C LEU A 39 -9.47 39.08 1.44
N ARG A 40 -9.53 40.39 1.15
CA ARG A 40 -10.21 40.93 -0.02
C ARG A 40 -9.53 40.52 -1.32
N GLU A 41 -8.20 40.50 -1.32
CA GLU A 41 -7.39 40.01 -2.45
C GLU A 41 -7.62 38.51 -2.68
N ALA A 42 -7.57 37.69 -1.63
CA ALA A 42 -7.83 36.26 -1.72
C ALA A 42 -9.24 35.95 -2.24
N GLN A 43 -10.25 36.69 -1.78
CA GLN A 43 -11.63 36.57 -2.27
C GLN A 43 -11.78 36.97 -3.75
N ALA A 44 -11.01 37.95 -4.21
CA ALA A 44 -10.98 38.32 -5.62
C ALA A 44 -10.38 37.21 -6.48
N VAL A 45 -9.33 36.52 -6.01
CA VAL A 45 -8.67 35.41 -6.72
C VAL A 45 -9.54 34.14 -6.76
N ALA A 46 -10.29 33.86 -5.69
CA ALA A 46 -11.17 32.69 -5.59
C ALA A 46 -12.25 32.63 -6.69
N GLY A 47 -12.58 33.75 -7.33
CA GLY A 47 -13.51 33.80 -8.47
C GLY A 47 -12.86 33.67 -9.87
N ILE A 48 -11.53 33.62 -9.96
CA ILE A 48 -10.79 33.75 -11.24
C ILE A 48 -9.95 32.51 -11.54
N SER A 49 -9.44 31.80 -10.53
CA SER A 49 -8.61 30.60 -10.74
C SER A 49 -9.44 29.33 -10.83
N GLU A 50 -9.21 28.52 -11.87
CA GLU A 50 -9.82 27.18 -12.01
C GLU A 50 -9.44 26.22 -10.86
N ASP A 51 -8.34 26.50 -10.15
CA ASP A 51 -7.87 25.73 -8.98
C ASP A 51 -8.56 26.11 -7.66
N ALA A 52 -9.32 27.22 -7.62
CA ALA A 52 -10.07 27.59 -6.43
C ALA A 52 -11.34 26.73 -6.32
N ARG A 53 -11.26 25.67 -5.52
CA ARG A 53 -12.41 24.83 -5.20
C ARG A 53 -13.36 25.57 -4.26
N ASP A 54 -14.65 25.45 -4.52
CA ASP A 54 -15.69 25.92 -3.59
C ASP A 54 -15.61 25.14 -2.27
N LEU A 55 -16.00 25.79 -1.16
CA LEU A 55 -15.94 25.18 0.16
C LEU A 55 -16.80 23.92 0.26
N GLN A 56 -17.95 23.87 -0.44
CA GLN A 56 -18.77 22.65 -0.49
C GLN A 56 -18.06 21.55 -1.27
N SER A 57 -17.40 21.87 -2.38
CA SER A 57 -16.60 20.91 -3.15
C SER A 57 -15.36 20.41 -2.38
N PHE A 58 -14.83 21.18 -1.43
CA PHE A 58 -13.77 20.73 -0.53
C PHE A 58 -14.28 19.83 0.61
N MET A 59 -15.47 20.15 1.16
CA MET A 59 -16.06 19.36 2.25
C MET A 59 -16.74 18.06 1.78
N ALA A 60 -17.21 18.04 0.54
CA ALA A 60 -17.83 16.91 -0.12
C ALA A 60 -17.30 16.85 -1.58
N PRO A 61 -16.08 16.32 -1.79
CA PRO A 61 -15.53 16.17 -3.13
C PRO A 61 -16.39 15.19 -3.95
N GLU A 62 -16.58 15.49 -5.23
CA GLU A 62 -17.45 14.73 -6.14
C GLU A 62 -17.02 13.26 -6.31
N ASP A 63 -15.76 12.96 -5.99
CA ASP A 63 -15.14 11.63 -6.09
C ASP A 63 -15.17 10.85 -4.76
N GLU A 64 -15.71 11.42 -3.66
CA GLU A 64 -15.90 10.71 -2.39
C GLU A 64 -17.31 10.13 -2.36
N ASP A 65 -17.40 8.80 -2.50
CA ASP A 65 -18.65 8.07 -2.31
C ASP A 65 -19.15 8.30 -0.88
N GLU A 66 -20.40 8.77 -0.72
CA GLU A 66 -21.06 8.83 0.59
C GLU A 66 -21.14 7.39 1.14
N GLU A 67 -20.24 7.03 2.06
CA GLU A 67 -20.38 5.76 2.75
C GLU A 67 -21.72 5.76 3.49
N PRO A 68 -22.53 4.69 3.37
CA PRO A 68 -23.79 4.63 4.08
C PRO A 68 -23.48 4.75 5.57
N GLU A 69 -24.07 5.75 6.23
CA GLU A 69 -23.97 5.89 7.68
C GLU A 69 -24.36 4.54 8.31
N GLN A 70 -23.39 3.85 8.90
CA GLN A 70 -23.66 2.59 9.55
C GLN A 70 -24.56 2.90 10.74
N GLN A 71 -25.85 2.57 10.62
CA GLN A 71 -26.80 2.67 11.71
C GLN A 71 -26.40 1.65 12.77
N VAL A 72 -25.54 2.08 13.69
CA VAL A 72 -25.14 1.25 14.82
C VAL A 72 -26.29 1.25 15.81
N ASP A 73 -26.98 0.11 15.95
CA ASP A 73 -27.97 -0.06 16.99
C ASP A 73 -27.27 -0.06 18.36
N LEU A 74 -27.53 0.97 19.17
CA LEU A 74 -26.92 1.11 20.49
C LEU A 74 -27.26 -0.08 21.40
N GLN A 75 -28.38 -0.76 21.16
CA GLN A 75 -28.77 -1.95 21.90
C GLN A 75 -27.86 -3.14 21.60
N GLU A 76 -27.41 -3.29 20.35
CA GLU A 76 -26.48 -4.33 19.92
C GLU A 76 -25.09 -4.17 20.58
N ILE A 77 -24.59 -2.93 20.66
CA ILE A 77 -23.35 -2.63 21.39
C ILE A 77 -23.50 -3.01 22.87
N MET A 78 -24.61 -2.61 23.51
CA MET A 78 -24.83 -2.92 24.92
C MET A 78 -24.93 -4.43 25.17
N ASP A 79 -25.58 -5.18 24.28
CA ASP A 79 -25.74 -6.63 24.44
C ASP A 79 -24.42 -7.38 24.25
N TYR A 80 -23.53 -6.90 23.36
CA TYR A 80 -22.16 -7.40 23.19
C TYR A 80 -21.34 -7.23 24.48
N TYR A 81 -21.37 -6.04 25.08
CA TYR A 81 -20.59 -5.77 26.31
C TYR A 81 -21.23 -6.32 27.59
N THR A 82 -22.55 -6.54 27.61
CA THR A 82 -23.25 -7.11 28.77
C THR A 82 -23.38 -8.63 28.72
N GLY A 83 -22.87 -9.28 27.66
CA GLY A 83 -22.83 -10.73 27.53
C GLY A 83 -24.21 -11.38 27.38
N LYS A 84 -25.21 -10.62 26.90
CA LYS A 84 -26.58 -11.09 26.67
C LYS A 84 -26.79 -11.72 25.29
N GLN A 85 -25.75 -11.77 24.45
CA GLN A 85 -25.78 -12.64 23.28
C GLN A 85 -25.80 -14.10 23.76
N ASP A 86 -27.00 -14.70 23.78
CA ASP A 86 -27.11 -16.08 23.32
C ASP A 86 -26.35 -16.14 22.00
N VAL A 87 -25.30 -16.97 21.97
CA VAL A 87 -24.40 -17.18 20.84
C VAL A 87 -25.26 -17.33 19.59
N LYS A 88 -25.46 -16.22 18.85
CA LYS A 88 -25.79 -16.30 17.44
C LYS A 88 -24.58 -16.98 16.86
N VAL A 89 -24.75 -18.28 16.60
CA VAL A 89 -24.01 -19.00 15.59
C VAL A 89 -23.83 -17.99 14.47
N ILE A 90 -22.61 -17.48 14.33
CA ILE A 90 -22.15 -16.92 13.08
C ILE A 90 -22.56 -18.03 12.12
N GLU A 91 -23.57 -17.78 11.28
CA GLU A 91 -23.80 -18.64 10.14
C GLU A 91 -22.41 -18.76 9.54
N GLU A 92 -21.80 -19.94 9.66
CA GLU A 92 -20.58 -20.25 8.93
C GLU A 92 -20.99 -19.90 7.50
N GLU A 93 -20.52 -18.76 7.00
CA GLU A 93 -20.53 -18.50 5.58
C GLU A 93 -19.96 -19.78 5.00
N ASP A 94 -20.78 -20.44 4.19
CA ASP A 94 -20.42 -21.65 3.48
C ASP A 94 -19.11 -21.33 2.78
N ASP A 95 -17.99 -21.68 3.41
CA ASP A 95 -16.63 -21.57 2.89
C ASP A 95 -16.56 -22.58 1.76
N GLU A 96 -17.25 -22.27 0.66
CA GLU A 96 -17.21 -23.01 -0.58
C GLU A 96 -15.74 -23.08 -0.94
N PRO A 97 -15.12 -24.28 -0.96
CA PRO A 97 -13.69 -24.39 -1.00
C PRO A 97 -13.18 -23.74 -2.29
N GLU A 98 -12.47 -22.62 -2.14
CA GLU A 98 -11.93 -21.89 -3.27
C GLU A 98 -11.20 -22.86 -4.21
N PRO A 99 -11.43 -22.77 -5.53
CA PRO A 99 -10.83 -23.71 -6.46
C PRO A 99 -9.30 -23.63 -6.36
N PRO A 100 -8.60 -24.78 -6.42
CA PRO A 100 -7.15 -24.79 -6.28
C PRO A 100 -6.50 -23.96 -7.40
N LEU A 101 -5.64 -23.02 -7.00
CA LEU A 101 -4.89 -22.17 -7.93
C LEU A 101 -4.13 -23.00 -8.97
N SER A 102 -4.34 -22.69 -10.24
CA SER A 102 -3.65 -23.35 -11.35
C SER A 102 -2.17 -22.94 -11.42
N LEU A 103 -1.33 -23.82 -11.99
CA LEU A 103 0.10 -23.53 -12.17
C LEU A 103 0.35 -22.27 -13.00
N SER A 104 -0.45 -22.03 -14.04
CA SER A 104 -0.36 -20.83 -14.88
C SER A 104 -0.72 -19.56 -14.11
N GLN A 105 -1.74 -19.61 -13.26
CA GLN A 105 -2.10 -18.48 -12.40
C GLN A 105 -0.97 -18.18 -11.41
N ALA A 106 -0.38 -19.21 -10.79
CA ALA A 106 0.75 -19.05 -9.89
C ALA A 106 1.98 -18.41 -10.57
N ILE A 107 2.27 -18.79 -11.81
CA ILE A 107 3.37 -18.17 -12.59
C ILE A 107 3.04 -16.71 -12.92
N CYS A 108 1.82 -16.42 -13.36
CA CYS A 108 1.38 -15.06 -13.68
C CYS A 108 1.46 -14.13 -12.47
N ALA A 109 0.96 -14.59 -11.31
CA ALA A 109 1.05 -13.86 -10.05
C ALA A 109 2.51 -13.58 -9.65
N LEU A 110 3.40 -14.55 -9.86
CA LEU A 110 4.83 -14.38 -9.57
C LEU A 110 5.49 -13.33 -10.47
N SER A 111 5.14 -13.29 -11.76
CA SER A 111 5.62 -12.25 -12.68
C SER A 111 5.14 -10.84 -12.26
N THR A 112 3.89 -10.72 -11.79
CA THR A 112 3.37 -9.47 -11.24
C THR A 112 4.15 -9.05 -9.99
N LEU A 113 4.44 -9.99 -9.09
CA LEU A 113 5.20 -9.73 -7.87
C LEU A 113 6.67 -9.36 -8.15
N GLN A 114 7.31 -10.03 -9.12
CA GLN A 114 8.65 -9.67 -9.57
C GLN A 114 8.73 -8.23 -10.05
N ARG A 115 7.79 -7.81 -10.91
CA ARG A 115 7.71 -6.43 -11.38
C ARG A 115 7.50 -5.43 -10.25
N TYR A 116 6.59 -5.72 -9.32
CA TYR A 116 6.35 -4.86 -8.16
C TYR A 116 7.62 -4.67 -7.32
N VAL A 117 8.36 -5.76 -7.04
CA VAL A 117 9.61 -5.70 -6.29
C VAL A 117 10.68 -4.95 -7.07
N GLU A 118 10.80 -5.13 -8.38
CA GLU A 118 11.76 -4.36 -9.19
C GLU A 118 11.49 -2.85 -9.19
N GLU A 119 10.24 -2.43 -9.00
CA GLU A 119 9.83 -1.02 -8.92
C GLU A 119 10.08 -0.38 -7.55
N GLN A 120 10.24 -1.16 -6.47
CA GLN A 120 10.49 -0.58 -5.14
C GLN A 120 11.97 -0.18 -4.94
N GLU A 121 12.20 0.97 -4.30
CA GLU A 121 13.54 1.49 -4.02
C GLU A 121 14.29 0.74 -2.90
N ASP A 122 13.56 0.05 -2.02
CA ASP A 122 14.09 -0.72 -0.88
C ASP A 122 14.31 -2.21 -1.19
N SER A 123 14.03 -2.64 -2.43
CA SER A 123 14.16 -4.03 -2.84
C SER A 123 15.59 -4.54 -2.75
N THR A 124 15.77 -5.63 -2.01
CA THR A 124 17.08 -6.26 -1.87
C THR A 124 17.30 -7.25 -3.02
N ILE A 125 18.55 -7.34 -3.51
CA ILE A 125 18.96 -8.33 -4.54
C ILE A 125 18.59 -9.77 -4.14
N ASN A 126 18.53 -10.05 -2.83
CA ASN A 126 18.12 -11.35 -2.29
C ASN A 126 16.65 -11.66 -2.57
N ASP A 127 15.77 -10.67 -2.55
CA ASP A 127 14.33 -10.83 -2.76
C ASP A 127 14.07 -11.21 -4.22
N VAL A 128 14.69 -10.49 -5.16
CA VAL A 128 14.65 -10.81 -6.59
C VAL A 128 15.19 -12.21 -6.88
N LYS A 129 16.30 -12.60 -6.24
CA LYS A 129 16.87 -13.96 -6.36
C LYS A 129 15.93 -15.03 -5.81
N ALA A 130 15.27 -14.76 -4.68
CA ALA A 130 14.32 -15.69 -4.08
C ALA A 130 13.10 -15.91 -4.99
N LEU A 131 12.54 -14.84 -5.54
CA LEU A 131 11.41 -14.91 -6.49
C LEU A 131 11.77 -15.71 -7.75
N ASN A 132 12.94 -15.44 -8.34
CA ASN A 132 13.47 -16.20 -9.48
C ASN A 132 13.67 -17.69 -9.16
N ALA A 133 14.12 -18.02 -7.95
CA ALA A 133 14.28 -19.42 -7.53
C ALA A 133 12.93 -20.15 -7.40
N ILE A 134 11.90 -19.45 -6.91
CA ILE A 134 10.53 -19.96 -6.83
C ILE A 134 9.95 -20.18 -8.22
N GLU A 135 10.16 -19.26 -9.15
CA GLU A 135 9.71 -19.37 -10.55
C GLU A 135 10.26 -20.63 -11.21
N ARG A 136 11.58 -20.85 -11.12
CA ARG A 136 12.24 -22.03 -11.67
C ARG A 136 11.68 -23.33 -11.07
N ARG A 137 11.42 -23.34 -9.77
CA ARG A 137 10.81 -24.49 -9.09
C ARG A 137 9.41 -24.78 -9.61
N LEU A 138 8.59 -23.75 -9.85
CA LEU A 138 7.24 -23.91 -10.42
C LEU A 138 7.30 -24.47 -11.85
N HIS A 139 8.19 -23.94 -12.70
CA HIS A 139 8.39 -24.50 -14.04
C HIS A 139 8.84 -25.97 -14.00
N LEU A 140 9.79 -26.30 -13.13
CA LEU A 140 10.23 -27.69 -12.95
C LEU A 140 9.08 -28.58 -12.46
N LYS A 141 8.22 -28.11 -11.56
CA LYS A 141 7.02 -28.83 -11.13
C LYS A 141 6.08 -29.10 -12.30
N GLY A 142 5.86 -28.11 -13.16
CA GLY A 142 5.06 -28.25 -14.37
C GLY A 142 5.65 -29.22 -15.39
N ILE A 143 6.97 -29.22 -15.57
CA ILE A 143 7.65 -30.19 -16.44
C ILE A 143 7.54 -31.60 -15.88
N LYS A 144 7.76 -31.78 -14.57
CA LYS A 144 7.66 -33.08 -13.90
C LYS A 144 6.25 -33.64 -13.86
N SER A 145 5.22 -32.79 -13.87
CA SER A 145 3.82 -33.23 -13.93
C SER A 145 3.39 -33.64 -15.34
N ARG A 146 4.12 -33.26 -16.39
CA ARG A 146 3.80 -33.66 -17.77
C ARG A 146 4.15 -35.13 -17.97
N LYS A 147 3.22 -35.87 -18.59
CA LYS A 147 3.47 -37.26 -19.01
C LYS A 147 4.48 -37.25 -20.15
N GLN A 148 5.46 -38.16 -20.08
CA GLN A 148 6.38 -38.39 -21.18
C GLN A 148 5.59 -38.91 -22.38
N THR A 149 5.71 -38.22 -23.52
CA THR A 149 5.12 -38.63 -24.79
C THR A 149 6.13 -39.42 -25.60
N THR A 150 5.65 -40.27 -26.51
CA THR A 150 6.53 -41.02 -27.41
C THR A 150 6.93 -40.14 -28.58
N ILE A 151 8.10 -40.36 -29.18
CA ILE A 151 8.53 -39.64 -30.38
C ILE A 151 7.51 -39.73 -31.53
N ASN A 152 6.73 -40.83 -31.59
CA ASN A 152 5.64 -41.00 -32.56
C ASN A 152 4.57 -39.91 -32.45
N ASP A 153 4.29 -39.39 -31.26
CA ASP A 153 3.29 -38.32 -31.05
C ASP A 153 3.66 -37.03 -31.79
N TYR A 154 4.96 -36.78 -32.01
CA TYR A 154 5.44 -35.65 -32.80
C TYR A 154 5.08 -35.77 -34.28
N PHE A 155 5.25 -36.97 -34.85
CA PHE A 155 4.92 -37.24 -36.25
C PHE A 155 3.41 -37.24 -36.49
N SER A 156 2.63 -37.73 -35.52
CA SER A 156 1.16 -37.71 -35.62
C SER A 156 0.59 -36.29 -35.49
N ARG A 157 1.11 -35.46 -34.58
CA ARG A 157 0.65 -34.05 -34.45
C ARG A 157 1.03 -33.20 -35.65
N SER A 158 2.25 -33.36 -36.18
CA SER A 158 2.70 -32.57 -37.33
C SER A 158 1.98 -32.94 -38.64
N ALA A 159 1.56 -34.19 -38.81
CA ALA A 159 0.70 -34.60 -39.92
C ALA A 159 -0.68 -33.93 -39.85
N ALA A 160 -1.32 -33.89 -38.67
CA ALA A 160 -2.64 -33.29 -38.47
C ALA A 160 -2.68 -31.76 -38.67
N LEU A 161 -1.55 -31.07 -38.48
CA LEU A 161 -1.41 -29.63 -38.74
C LEU A 161 -1.26 -29.29 -40.23
N LYS A 162 -0.93 -30.28 -41.09
CA LYS A 162 -0.79 -30.10 -42.53
C LYS A 162 -2.11 -30.25 -43.30
N ASP A 163 -3.13 -30.82 -42.67
CA ASP A 163 -4.47 -31.02 -43.22
C ASP A 163 -5.47 -29.91 -42.81
N ARG A 164 -4.99 -28.78 -42.28
CA ARG A 164 -5.75 -27.54 -42.05
C ARG A 164 -5.21 -26.41 -42.90
#